data_AF-A0A7H0EYY8-F1
#
_entry.id   AF-A0A7H0EYY8-F1
#
_cell.length_a   1.000
_cell.length_b   1.000
_cell.length_c   1.000
_cell.angle_alpha   90.00
_cell.angle_beta   90.00
_cell.angle_gamma   90.00
#
_symmetry.space_group_name_H-M   'P 1'
#
loop_
_entity.id
_entity.type
_entity.pdbx_description
1 polymer ?
#
loop_
_entity_poly.entity_id
_entity_poly.type
_entity_poly.pdbx_seq_one_letter_code
_entity_poly.pdbx_strand_id
1 'polypeptide(L)'
;MKGLVRLLTVFSLLLGCWGWLGTTQTAQAWDFSHVNLPQTPILAIARQNKADQKLATDFGKKIDLNNTNIARFQGIRGFYPVLAKKIIANAPYAKVEDVLEIEGLSNRQKKLLQNNLSQFTVTTYDAEFNEGDDRINNGIYR
;
A
#
# COMPACT_ATOMS: atom_id res chain seq x y z
N MET A 1 -57.98 -58.02 18.14
CA MET A 1 -57.34 -57.20 17.06
C MET A 1 -57.12 -55.73 17.44
N LYS A 2 -58.09 -55.03 18.06
CA LYS A 2 -57.96 -53.58 18.38
C LYS A 2 -56.82 -53.23 19.37
N GLY A 3 -56.53 -54.10 20.35
CA GLY A 3 -55.43 -53.89 21.31
C GLY A 3 -54.04 -54.03 20.69
N LEU A 4 -53.87 -54.97 19.76
CA LEU A 4 -52.61 -55.19 19.04
C LEU A 4 -52.27 -53.99 18.14
N VAL A 5 -53.28 -53.45 17.45
CA VAL A 5 -53.11 -52.25 16.61
C VAL A 5 -52.71 -51.05 17.45
N ARG A 6 -53.31 -50.85 18.64
CA ARG A 6 -52.93 -49.78 19.56
C ARG A 6 -51.49 -49.91 20.07
N LEU A 7 -51.08 -51.13 20.41
CA LEU A 7 -49.72 -51.42 20.85
C LEU A 7 -48.71 -51.09 19.73
N LEU A 8 -49.00 -51.50 18.49
CA LEU A 8 -48.17 -51.22 17.32
C LEU A 8 -48.05 -49.72 17.03
N THR A 9 -49.14 -48.96 17.17
CA THR A 9 -49.12 -47.50 16.98
C THR A 9 -48.30 -46.79 18.06
N VAL A 10 -48.40 -47.21 19.33
CA VAL A 10 -47.60 -46.61 20.41
C VAL A 10 -46.13 -46.97 20.26
N PHE A 11 -45.82 -48.20 19.87
CA PHE A 11 -44.45 -48.65 19.64
C PHE A 11 -43.81 -47.91 18.45
N SER A 12 -44.56 -47.71 17.35
CA SER A 12 -44.12 -46.91 16.21
C SER A 12 -43.87 -45.44 16.58
N LEU A 13 -44.69 -44.85 17.44
CA LEU A 13 -44.51 -43.48 17.91
C LEU A 13 -43.24 -43.36 18.77
N LEU A 14 -43.00 -44.31 19.68
CA LEU A 14 -41.82 -44.31 20.55
C LEU A 14 -40.52 -44.51 19.77
N LEU A 15 -40.51 -45.38 18.75
CA LEU A 15 -39.38 -45.54 17.84
C LEU A 15 -39.12 -44.28 17.00
N GLY A 16 -40.19 -43.61 16.55
CA GLY A 16 -40.07 -42.32 15.85
C GLY A 16 -39.49 -41.21 16.73
N CYS A 17 -39.85 -41.17 18.01
CA CYS A 17 -39.32 -40.22 18.97
C CYS A 17 -37.85 -40.50 19.35
N TRP A 18 -37.39 -41.76 19.34
CA TRP A 18 -35.97 -42.07 19.58
C TRP A 18 -35.06 -41.76 18.40
N GLY A 19 -35.55 -41.80 17.16
CA GLY A 19 -34.77 -41.46 15.97
C GLY A 19 -34.40 -39.98 15.84
N TRP A 20 -35.11 -39.08 16.54
CA TRP A 20 -34.90 -37.62 16.44
C TRP A 20 -34.04 -37.04 17.57
N LEU A 21 -33.69 -37.84 18.58
CA LEU A 21 -32.96 -37.39 19.78
C LEU A 21 -31.48 -37.78 19.79
N GLY A 22 -30.97 -38.41 18.74
CA GLY A 22 -29.62 -38.99 18.74
C GLY A 22 -28.95 -38.95 17.37
N THR A 23 -28.61 -37.77 16.90
CA THR A 23 -27.26 -37.39 16.46
C THR A 23 -27.35 -35.89 16.14
N THR A 24 -26.79 -35.03 16.98
CA THR A 24 -26.39 -33.73 16.46
C THR A 24 -25.37 -34.04 15.38
N GLN A 25 -25.70 -33.77 14.10
CA GLN A 25 -24.67 -33.72 13.08
C GLN A 25 -23.64 -32.74 13.61
N THR A 26 -22.45 -33.23 13.96
CA THR A 26 -21.33 -32.35 14.20
C THR A 26 -21.12 -31.61 12.90
N ALA A 27 -21.49 -30.33 12.89
CA ALA A 27 -21.21 -29.47 11.76
C ALA A 27 -19.70 -29.48 11.60
N GLN A 28 -19.20 -30.23 10.62
CA GLN A 28 -17.80 -30.20 10.26
C GLN A 28 -17.59 -28.87 9.55
N ALA A 29 -17.15 -27.87 10.31
CA ALA A 29 -16.54 -26.71 9.72
C ALA A 29 -15.30 -27.22 8.98
N TRP A 30 -15.30 -27.09 7.65
CA TRP A 30 -14.07 -27.21 6.88
C TRP A 30 -13.14 -26.08 7.32
N ASP A 31 -12.17 -26.45 8.15
CA ASP A 31 -11.09 -25.57 8.53
C ASP A 31 -10.08 -25.51 7.37
N PHE A 32 -9.93 -24.33 6.77
CA PHE A 32 -8.92 -24.09 5.74
C PHE A 32 -7.49 -24.07 6.31
N SER A 33 -7.30 -24.23 7.62
CA SER A 33 -5.99 -24.32 8.27
C SER A 33 -5.13 -25.51 7.80
N HIS A 34 -5.75 -26.55 7.21
CA HIS A 34 -5.05 -27.72 6.68
C HIS A 34 -4.67 -27.63 5.20
N VAL A 35 -4.98 -26.51 4.55
CA VAL A 35 -4.54 -26.25 3.18
C VAL A 35 -3.08 -25.79 3.22
N ASN A 36 -2.16 -26.75 3.19
CA ASN A 36 -0.73 -26.53 2.95
C ASN A 36 -0.50 -26.18 1.47
N LEU A 37 -1.06 -25.04 1.03
CA LEU A 37 -0.58 -24.41 -0.18
C LEU A 37 0.83 -23.91 0.13
N PRO A 38 1.85 -24.21 -0.70
CA PRO A 38 3.09 -23.47 -0.62
C PRO A 38 2.73 -22.00 -0.82
N GLN A 39 2.68 -21.24 0.28
CA GLN A 39 2.55 -19.79 0.26
C GLN A 39 3.84 -19.27 -0.34
N THR A 40 3.91 -19.34 -1.67
CA THR A 40 4.99 -18.72 -2.42
C THR A 40 4.98 -17.22 -2.11
N PRO A 41 6.16 -16.58 -2.00
CA PRO A 41 6.28 -15.17 -1.60
C PRO A 41 5.62 -14.18 -2.58
N ILE A 42 4.97 -14.67 -3.63
CA ILE A 42 4.26 -13.88 -4.64
C ILE A 42 3.11 -13.09 -4.00
N LEU A 43 2.39 -13.66 -3.01
CA LEU A 43 1.35 -12.92 -2.27
C LEU A 43 1.93 -11.85 -1.33
N ALA A 44 3.15 -12.03 -0.83
CA ALA A 44 3.82 -11.05 0.02
C ALA A 44 4.25 -9.81 -0.78
N ILE A 45 4.77 -10.00 -2.00
CA ILE A 45 5.12 -8.89 -2.90
C ILE A 45 3.85 -8.15 -3.34
N ALA A 46 2.77 -8.86 -3.67
CA ALA A 46 1.50 -8.26 -4.11
C ALA A 46 0.77 -7.44 -3.03
N ARG A 47 1.07 -7.69 -1.74
CA ARG A 47 0.42 -7.02 -0.60
C ARG A 47 1.32 -6.06 0.16
N GLN A 48 2.56 -5.85 -0.29
CA GLN A 48 3.48 -4.95 0.40
C GLN A 48 3.00 -3.50 0.27
N ASN A 49 3.25 -2.70 1.31
CA ASN A 49 2.98 -1.27 1.30
C ASN A 49 3.76 -0.61 0.16
N LYS A 50 3.06 0.13 -0.71
CA LYS A 50 3.66 0.81 -1.85
C LYS A 50 4.73 1.84 -1.45
N ALA A 51 4.56 2.51 -0.31
CA ALA A 51 5.56 3.44 0.20
C ALA A 51 6.87 2.70 0.55
N ASP A 52 6.78 1.52 1.16
CA ASP A 52 7.94 0.68 1.47
C ASP A 52 8.61 0.17 0.19
N GLN A 53 7.81 -0.23 -0.81
CA GLN A 53 8.33 -0.61 -2.12
C GLN A 53 9.09 0.56 -2.76
N LYS A 54 8.54 1.77 -2.66
CA LYS A 54 9.16 2.99 -3.22
C LYS A 54 10.47 3.34 -2.52
N LEU A 55 10.52 3.19 -1.19
CA LEU A 55 11.75 3.39 -0.40
C LEU A 55 12.90 2.47 -0.84
N ALA A 56 12.62 1.29 -1.39
CA ALA A 56 13.64 0.40 -1.93
C ALA A 56 14.21 0.85 -3.29
N THR A 57 13.55 1.80 -3.97
CA THR A 57 14.02 2.38 -5.24
C THR A 57 15.02 3.52 -5.03
N ASP A 58 15.38 4.24 -6.09
CA ASP A 58 16.23 5.41 -5.97
C ASP A 58 15.60 6.57 -5.19
N PHE A 59 14.26 6.57 -5.03
CA PHE A 59 13.55 7.49 -4.12
C PHE A 59 14.09 7.44 -2.69
N GLY A 60 14.43 6.26 -2.17
CA GLY A 60 14.98 6.12 -0.82
C GLY A 60 16.44 6.56 -0.69
N LYS A 61 17.14 6.79 -1.81
CA LYS A 61 18.59 7.06 -1.84
C LYS A 61 18.92 8.51 -2.15
N LYS A 62 18.11 9.17 -2.97
CA LYS A 62 18.33 10.53 -3.50
C LYS A 62 17.09 11.39 -3.33
N ILE A 63 17.22 12.70 -3.58
CA ILE A 63 16.04 13.56 -3.65
C ILE A 63 15.33 13.28 -4.97
N ASP A 64 14.14 12.69 -4.88
CA ASP A 64 13.27 12.45 -6.03
C ASP A 64 12.49 13.72 -6.36
N LEU A 65 12.73 14.26 -7.55
CA LEU A 65 12.09 15.49 -8.01
C LEU A 65 10.58 15.38 -8.15
N ASN A 66 10.03 14.17 -8.27
CA ASN A 66 8.61 13.91 -8.44
C ASN A 66 7.87 13.63 -7.13
N ASN A 67 8.57 13.14 -6.10
CA ASN A 67 7.89 12.58 -4.91
C ASN A 67 8.44 13.11 -3.58
N THR A 68 9.68 13.58 -3.52
CA THR A 68 10.28 13.98 -2.25
C THR A 68 9.67 15.28 -1.70
N ASN A 69 9.43 15.31 -0.38
CA ASN A 69 8.96 16.48 0.36
C ASN A 69 9.96 17.66 0.33
N ILE A 70 9.43 18.88 0.31
CA ILE A 70 10.16 20.14 0.18
C ILE A 70 11.26 20.34 1.23
N ALA A 71 11.08 19.83 2.45
CA ALA A 71 12.03 20.00 3.54
C ALA A 71 13.39 19.35 3.23
N ARG A 72 13.42 18.29 2.42
CA ARG A 72 14.68 17.61 2.04
C ARG A 72 15.62 18.51 1.23
N PHE A 73 15.09 19.51 0.52
CA PHE A 73 15.91 20.48 -0.22
C PHE A 73 16.68 21.45 0.70
N GLN A 74 16.36 21.52 2.00
CA GLN A 74 17.14 22.29 2.97
C GLN A 74 18.57 21.75 3.12
N GLY A 75 18.78 20.46 2.82
CA GLY A 75 20.11 19.84 2.83
C GLY A 75 21.04 20.31 1.70
N ILE A 76 20.51 21.02 0.68
CA ILE A 76 21.30 21.52 -0.45
C ILE A 76 21.38 23.04 -0.38
N ARG A 77 22.60 23.56 -0.28
CA ARG A 77 22.87 24.99 -0.17
C ARG A 77 22.27 25.75 -1.35
N GLY A 78 21.37 26.69 -1.06
CA GLY A 78 20.76 27.59 -2.04
C GLY A 78 19.48 27.06 -2.71
N PHE A 79 18.97 25.90 -2.31
CA PHE A 79 17.75 25.34 -2.90
C PHE A 79 16.48 25.78 -2.17
N TYR A 80 16.49 25.80 -0.84
CA TYR A 80 15.34 26.22 -0.04
C TYR A 80 15.34 27.75 0.21
N PRO A 81 14.18 28.43 0.14
CA PRO A 81 12.87 27.93 -0.27
C PRO A 81 12.57 28.07 -1.77
N VAL A 82 13.22 29.01 -2.46
CA VAL A 82 12.78 29.50 -3.78
C VAL A 82 12.91 28.45 -4.88
N LEU A 83 14.07 27.80 -4.99
CA LEU A 83 14.31 26.83 -6.04
C LEU A 83 13.53 25.55 -5.79
N ALA A 84 13.45 25.10 -4.53
CA ALA A 84 12.61 23.98 -4.11
C ALA A 84 11.13 24.18 -4.48
N LYS A 85 10.57 25.38 -4.22
CA LYS A 85 9.20 25.72 -4.64
C LYS A 85 9.01 25.59 -6.14
N LYS A 86 9.95 26.10 -6.95
CA LYS A 86 9.89 25.98 -8.42
C LYS A 86 9.94 24.51 -8.86
N ILE A 87 10.83 23.72 -8.27
CA ILE A 87 10.97 22.30 -8.59
C ILE A 87 9.65 21.56 -8.32
N ILE A 88 9.02 21.77 -7.17
CA ILE A 88 7.77 21.09 -6.82
C ILE A 88 6.62 21.56 -7.72
N ALA A 89 6.51 22.86 -7.98
CA ALA A 89 5.42 23.42 -8.78
C ALA A 89 5.47 23.01 -10.27
N ASN A 90 6.63 22.57 -10.77
CA ASN A 90 6.82 22.14 -12.16
C ASN A 90 7.00 20.62 -12.29
N ALA A 91 6.86 19.86 -11.19
CA ALA A 91 6.81 18.40 -11.26
C ALA A 91 5.47 17.94 -11.88
N PRO A 92 5.41 16.77 -12.53
CA PRO A 92 6.47 15.76 -12.65
C PRO A 92 7.45 16.00 -13.81
N TYR A 93 8.65 15.44 -13.67
CA TYR A 93 9.72 15.39 -14.68
C TYR A 93 9.86 13.97 -15.24
N ALA A 94 10.31 13.84 -16.49
CA ALA A 94 10.56 12.54 -17.11
C ALA A 94 11.99 12.04 -16.83
N LYS A 95 12.96 12.95 -16.79
CA LYS A 95 14.36 12.71 -16.41
C LYS A 95 14.88 13.85 -15.54
N VAL A 96 16.02 13.64 -14.90
CA VAL A 96 16.59 14.60 -13.94
C VAL A 96 16.92 15.93 -14.61
N GLU A 97 17.35 15.92 -15.86
CA GLU A 97 17.81 17.10 -16.60
C GLU A 97 16.68 18.09 -16.92
N ASP A 98 15.42 17.61 -16.99
CA ASP A 98 14.25 18.43 -17.31
C ASP A 98 14.03 19.56 -16.27
N VAL A 99 14.60 19.41 -15.07
CA VAL A 99 14.58 20.46 -14.04
C VAL A 99 15.27 21.76 -14.50
N LEU A 100 16.15 21.69 -15.50
CA LEU A 100 16.84 22.84 -16.09
C LEU A 100 15.94 23.65 -17.04
N GLU A 101 14.83 23.06 -17.47
CA GLU A 101 13.89 23.62 -18.44
C GLU A 101 12.79 24.45 -17.76
N ILE A 102 12.73 24.46 -16.42
CA ILE A 102 11.77 25.29 -15.66
C ILE A 102 11.84 26.76 -16.12
N GLU A 103 10.69 27.30 -16.47
CA GLU A 103 10.58 28.68 -16.92
C GLU A 103 10.96 29.68 -15.81
N GLY A 104 11.62 30.77 -16.21
CA GLY A 104 12.01 31.85 -15.29
C GLY A 104 13.16 31.49 -14.32
N LEU A 105 13.94 30.42 -14.58
CA LEU A 105 15.18 30.17 -13.85
C LEU A 105 16.24 31.24 -14.16
N SER A 106 16.85 31.81 -13.12
CA SER A 106 18.03 32.67 -13.30
C SER A 106 19.28 31.85 -13.66
N ASN A 107 20.29 32.50 -14.26
CA ASN A 107 21.57 31.84 -14.57
C ASN A 107 22.22 31.21 -13.34
N ARG A 108 22.08 31.85 -12.17
CA ARG A 108 22.56 31.31 -10.89
C ARG A 108 21.78 30.05 -10.48
N GLN A 109 20.46 30.04 -10.67
CA GLN A 109 19.63 28.88 -10.36
C GLN A 109 19.96 27.69 -11.28
N LYS A 110 20.12 27.93 -12.59
CA LYS A 110 20.56 26.89 -13.54
C LYS A 110 21.92 26.29 -13.15
N LYS A 111 22.89 27.13 -12.78
CA LYS A 111 24.21 26.66 -12.32
C LYS A 111 24.12 25.85 -11.03
N LEU A 112 23.27 26.24 -10.08
CA LEU A 112 23.04 25.46 -8.86
C LEU A 112 22.43 24.10 -9.16
N LEU A 113 21.44 24.02 -10.05
CA LEU A 113 20.85 22.76 -10.51
C LEU A 113 21.91 21.86 -11.17
N GLN A 114 22.65 22.39 -12.14
CA GLN A 114 23.72 21.67 -12.86
C GLN A 114 24.76 21.09 -11.89
N ASN A 115 25.20 21.86 -10.90
CA ASN A 115 26.18 21.41 -9.92
C ASN A 115 25.66 20.33 -8.96
N ASN A 116 24.35 20.11 -8.88
CA ASN A 116 23.72 19.19 -7.94
C ASN A 116 22.87 18.10 -8.62
N LEU A 117 22.91 17.94 -9.95
CA LEU A 117 22.13 16.90 -10.66
C LEU A 117 22.37 15.49 -10.08
N SER A 118 23.59 15.21 -9.61
CA SER A 118 23.93 13.93 -8.99
C SER A 118 23.17 13.63 -7.69
N GLN A 119 22.64 14.65 -7.00
CA GLN A 119 21.82 14.54 -5.79
C GLN A 119 20.37 14.15 -6.09
N PHE A 120 19.95 14.23 -7.35
CA PHE A 120 18.58 14.02 -7.77
C PHE A 120 18.36 12.67 -8.42
N THR A 121 17.11 12.23 -8.37
CA THR A 121 16.57 11.14 -9.16
C THR A 121 15.18 11.52 -9.64
N VAL A 122 14.65 10.75 -10.57
CA VAL A 122 13.27 10.84 -11.03
C VAL A 122 12.72 9.43 -11.04
N THR A 123 11.62 9.23 -10.33
CA THR A 123 10.85 7.99 -10.44
C THR A 123 9.39 8.32 -10.76
N THR A 124 8.58 7.29 -10.99
CA THR A 124 7.14 7.45 -11.24
C THR A 124 6.51 8.32 -10.14
N TYR A 125 5.65 9.25 -10.56
CA TYR A 125 4.86 10.06 -9.64
C TYR A 125 3.84 9.16 -8.92
N ASP A 126 3.93 9.10 -7.59
CA ASP A 126 3.10 8.22 -6.77
C ASP A 126 2.19 9.05 -5.86
N ALA A 127 0.89 8.73 -5.88
CA ALA A 127 -0.13 9.43 -5.10
C ALA A 127 0.18 9.40 -3.59
N GLU A 128 0.79 8.31 -3.11
CA GLU A 128 1.16 8.08 -1.71
C GLU A 128 2.12 9.14 -1.15
N PHE A 129 2.83 9.90 -1.99
CA PHE A 129 3.73 10.98 -1.56
C PHE A 129 3.30 12.37 -2.01
N ASN A 130 2.23 12.46 -2.81
CA ASN A 130 1.87 13.68 -3.52
C ASN A 130 0.49 14.22 -3.17
N GLU A 131 -0.48 13.35 -2.93
CA GLU A 131 -1.82 13.75 -2.53
C GLU A 131 -1.81 14.41 -1.15
N GLY A 132 -2.82 15.24 -0.87
CA GLY A 132 -2.92 15.95 0.42
C GLY A 132 -1.86 17.03 0.65
N ASP A 133 -1.17 17.46 -0.40
CA ASP A 133 -0.03 18.39 -0.34
C ASP A 133 1.12 17.87 0.55
N ASP A 134 1.29 16.56 0.64
CA ASP A 134 2.34 15.91 1.45
C ASP A 134 3.76 16.32 1.01
N ARG A 135 3.93 16.73 -0.25
CA ARG A 135 5.20 17.32 -0.72
C ARG A 135 5.50 18.68 -0.12
N ILE A 136 4.50 19.42 0.33
CA ILE A 136 4.66 20.71 1.03
C ILE A 136 4.74 20.45 2.53
N ASN A 137 3.86 19.62 3.07
CA ASN A 137 3.76 19.34 4.50
C ASN A 137 3.33 17.88 4.73
N ASN A 138 4.28 17.03 5.09
CA ASN A 138 4.04 15.61 5.39
C ASN A 138 3.80 15.34 6.89
N GLY A 139 3.50 16.36 7.70
CA GLY A 139 3.22 16.21 9.13
C GLY A 139 4.44 15.91 10.02
N ILE A 140 5.67 15.92 9.49
CA ILE A 140 6.88 15.60 10.25
C ILE A 140 7.58 16.88 10.73
N TYR A 141 7.61 17.06 12.05
CA TYR A 141 8.23 18.20 12.74
C TYR A 141 9.17 17.71 13.86
N ARG A 142 9.90 18.63 14.50
CA ARG A 142 10.72 18.36 15.69
C ARG A 142 10.02 18.78 16.97
#